data_AF-A0A1Y5PZB6-F1
#
_entry.id   AF-A0A1Y5PZB6-F1
#
_cell.length_a   1.000
_cell.length_b   1.000
_cell.length_c   1.000
_cell.angle_alpha   90.00
_cell.angle_beta   90.00
_cell.angle_gamma   90.00
#
_symmetry.space_group_name_H-M   'P 1'
#
loop_
_entity.id
_entity.type
_entity.pdbx_description
1 polymer ?
#
loop_
_entity_poly.entity_id
_entity_poly.type
_entity_poly.pdbx_seq_one_letter_code
_entity_poly.pdbx_strand_id
1 'polypeptide(L)'
;MGQCPQANGLHGAAARTMTPPARCRSPVVSPVKFFVSCAKGLEYLLADELLALGLPRATATIAGVNAEGELRDAQRVVLWSRLASRVLWPLAEFDCPDEVALYQGVLAMPWEQHLDAVAGRDNGV
;
A
#
# COMPACT_ATOMS: atom_id res chain seq x y z
N MET A 1 -18.65 7.88 61.61
CA MET A 1 -17.31 7.31 61.91
C MET A 1 -17.55 5.85 62.26
N GLY A 2 -17.60 4.92 61.32
CA GLY A 2 -16.46 4.34 60.61
C GLY A 2 -16.65 2.83 60.74
N GLN A 3 -17.30 2.23 59.73
CA GLN A 3 -17.74 0.83 59.72
C GLN A 3 -16.60 -0.14 59.40
N CYS A 4 -16.63 -1.25 60.14
CA CYS A 4 -16.42 -2.67 59.80
C CYS A 4 -15.12 -3.16 59.12
N PRO A 5 -14.58 -4.32 59.58
CA PRO A 5 -13.36 -4.95 59.07
C PRO A 5 -13.59 -6.19 58.18
N GLN A 6 -12.52 -6.58 57.46
CA GLN A 6 -12.15 -7.87 56.83
C GLN A 6 -13.07 -8.58 55.80
N ALA A 7 -12.52 -8.80 54.59
CA ALA A 7 -12.67 -10.00 53.74
C ALA A 7 -11.58 -9.93 52.64
N ASN A 8 -10.45 -10.61 52.79
CA ASN A 8 -10.17 -11.99 52.32
C ASN A 8 -10.50 -12.23 50.84
N GLY A 9 -9.48 -12.51 50.03
CA GLY A 9 -9.66 -12.85 48.62
C GLY A 9 -8.42 -12.65 47.74
N LEU A 10 -7.29 -13.27 48.11
CA LEU A 10 -6.20 -13.53 47.17
C LEU A 10 -6.69 -14.52 46.10
N HIS A 11 -7.32 -14.01 45.04
CA HIS A 11 -7.38 -14.70 43.77
C HIS A 11 -6.43 -14.02 42.82
N GLY A 12 -5.23 -14.58 42.70
CA GLY A 12 -4.28 -14.26 41.65
C GLY A 12 -4.90 -14.54 40.29
N ALA A 13 -5.57 -13.54 39.73
CA ALA A 13 -5.72 -13.44 38.29
C ALA A 13 -4.36 -12.96 37.76
N ALA A 14 -3.57 -13.90 37.24
CA ALA A 14 -2.43 -13.59 36.41
C ALA A 14 -2.86 -12.57 35.36
N ALA A 15 -2.49 -11.31 35.59
CA ALA A 15 -2.55 -10.27 34.59
C ALA A 15 -1.67 -10.78 33.45
N ARG A 16 -2.30 -11.39 32.44
CA ARG A 16 -1.68 -11.63 31.14
C ARG A 16 -1.30 -10.25 30.64
N THR A 17 -0.06 -9.86 30.93
CA THR A 17 0.65 -8.81 30.22
C THR A 17 0.75 -9.34 28.80
N MET A 18 -0.31 -9.13 28.03
CA MET A 18 -0.24 -9.31 26.60
C MET A 18 0.49 -8.09 26.08
N THR A 19 1.81 -8.17 26.14
CA THR A 19 2.69 -7.29 25.39
C THR A 19 2.18 -7.32 23.94
N PRO A 20 1.73 -6.20 23.37
CA PRO A 20 1.32 -6.17 21.98
C PRO A 20 2.53 -6.60 21.12
N PRO A 21 2.36 -7.51 20.14
CA PRO A 21 3.47 -7.89 19.27
C PRO A 21 3.97 -6.64 18.54
N ALA A 22 5.24 -6.33 18.74
CA ALA A 22 5.92 -5.22 18.11
C ALA A 22 5.82 -5.34 16.59
N ARG A 23 5.06 -4.43 15.95
CA ARG A 23 5.28 -4.03 14.56
C ARG A 23 4.55 -2.73 14.19
N CYS A 24 4.78 -1.65 14.94
CA CYS A 24 4.72 -0.31 14.34
C CYS A 24 6.06 -0.07 13.62
N ARG A 25 6.30 -0.81 12.53
CA ARG A 25 7.35 -0.42 11.59
C ARG A 25 6.72 0.66 10.72
N SER A 26 6.70 1.90 11.20
CA SER A 26 6.45 3.03 10.31
C SER A 26 7.61 3.03 9.33
N PRO A 27 7.41 2.74 8.03
CA PRO A 27 8.46 2.95 7.06
C PRO A 27 8.67 4.46 6.97
N VAL A 28 9.92 4.90 6.81
CA VAL A 28 10.15 6.21 6.20
C VAL A 28 9.53 6.10 4.79
N VAL A 29 8.44 6.80 4.55
CA VAL A 29 7.65 6.63 3.33
C VAL A 29 8.14 7.65 2.32
N SER A 30 8.84 7.16 1.30
CA SER A 30 9.23 8.00 0.16
C SER A 30 8.01 8.24 -0.74
N PRO A 31 7.82 9.46 -1.26
CA PRO A 31 6.77 9.72 -2.21
C PRO A 31 7.05 8.94 -3.50
N VAL A 32 6.06 8.14 -3.91
CA VAL A 32 6.03 7.37 -5.15
C VAL A 32 5.07 8.02 -6.13
N LYS A 33 5.37 7.86 -7.42
CA LYS A 33 4.47 8.23 -8.51
C LYS A 33 3.63 7.01 -8.90
N PHE A 34 2.34 7.21 -9.15
CA PHE A 34 1.45 6.15 -9.59
C PHE A 34 0.46 6.69 -10.64
N PHE A 35 -0.01 5.77 -11.47
CA PHE A 35 -0.99 6.04 -12.51
C PHE A 35 -2.32 5.36 -12.15
N VAL A 36 -3.39 6.13 -12.12
CA VAL A 36 -4.73 5.63 -11.82
C VAL A 36 -5.56 5.69 -13.09
N SER A 37 -5.97 4.54 -13.62
CA SER A 37 -6.76 4.48 -14.85
C SER A 37 -8.25 4.67 -14.58
N CYS A 38 -8.96 5.32 -15.51
CA CYS A 38 -10.41 5.48 -15.48
C CYS A 38 -11.02 5.38 -16.88
N ALA A 39 -12.36 5.35 -16.95
CA ALA A 39 -13.05 5.51 -18.22
C ALA A 39 -12.80 6.92 -18.80
N LYS A 40 -12.84 7.03 -20.13
CA LYS A 40 -12.67 8.32 -20.83
C LYS A 40 -13.77 9.29 -20.40
N GLY A 41 -13.40 10.54 -20.12
CA GLY A 41 -14.30 11.60 -19.68
C GLY A 41 -14.46 11.72 -18.16
N LEU A 42 -13.86 10.82 -17.36
CA LEU A 42 -13.88 10.87 -15.89
C LEU A 42 -12.57 11.37 -15.28
N GLU A 43 -11.60 11.78 -16.08
CA GLU A 43 -10.24 12.08 -15.66
C GLU A 43 -10.20 13.19 -14.59
N TYR A 44 -10.97 14.27 -14.79
CA TYR A 44 -11.03 15.38 -13.84
C TYR A 44 -11.78 15.01 -12.56
N LEU A 45 -12.85 14.22 -12.67
CA LEU A 45 -13.60 13.74 -11.50
C LEU A 45 -12.75 12.79 -10.65
N LEU A 46 -11.96 11.93 -11.30
CA LEU A 46 -11.00 11.09 -10.62
C LEU A 46 -9.91 11.94 -9.96
N ALA A 47 -9.38 12.96 -10.63
CA ALA A 47 -8.38 13.84 -10.02
C ALA A 47 -8.91 14.52 -8.75
N ASP A 48 -10.14 15.02 -8.78
CA ASP A 48 -10.80 15.58 -7.60
C ASP A 48 -11.02 14.55 -6.49
N GLU A 49 -11.45 13.32 -6.84
CA GLU A 49 -11.60 12.22 -5.87
C GLU A 49 -10.26 11.88 -5.21
N LEU A 50 -9.18 11.80 -5.99
CA LEU A 50 -7.82 11.52 -5.48
C LEU A 50 -7.34 12.61 -4.53
N LEU A 51 -7.57 13.89 -4.85
CA LEU A 51 -7.25 15.01 -3.96
C LEU A 51 -8.11 14.96 -2.68
N ALA A 52 -9.40 14.64 -2.79
CA ALA A 52 -10.30 14.49 -1.66
C ALA A 52 -9.94 13.29 -0.76
N LEU A 53 -9.38 12.22 -1.35
CA LEU A 53 -8.80 11.10 -0.62
C LEU A 53 -7.51 11.49 0.11
N GLY A 54 -6.96 12.69 -0.12
CA GLY A 54 -5.82 13.24 0.61
C GLY A 54 -4.47 12.96 -0.05
N LEU A 55 -4.45 12.77 -1.38
CA LEU A 55 -3.20 12.70 -2.13
C LEU A 55 -2.66 14.12 -2.35
N PRO A 56 -1.34 14.34 -2.23
CA PRO A 56 -0.75 15.67 -2.39
C PRO A 56 -0.83 16.20 -3.83
N ARG A 57 -0.85 15.31 -4.82
CA ARG A 57 -0.92 15.70 -6.23
C ARG A 57 -1.68 14.67 -7.08
N ALA A 58 -2.56 15.18 -7.94
CA ALA A 58 -3.29 14.41 -8.94
C ALA A 58 -3.43 15.25 -10.21
N THR A 59 -2.99 14.74 -11.36
CA THR A 59 -2.98 15.43 -12.65
C THR A 59 -3.69 14.57 -13.69
N ALA A 60 -4.84 15.04 -14.17
CA ALA A 60 -5.62 14.38 -15.21
C ALA A 60 -4.79 14.24 -16.50
N THR A 61 -4.87 13.06 -17.12
CA THR A 61 -4.24 12.71 -18.40
C THR A 61 -5.17 11.80 -19.18
N ILE A 62 -4.88 11.51 -20.45
CA ILE A 62 -5.75 10.69 -21.28
C ILE A 62 -6.00 9.34 -20.62
N ALA A 63 -7.28 9.01 -20.38
CA ALA A 63 -7.74 7.75 -19.77
C ALA A 63 -7.21 7.48 -18.35
N GLY A 64 -6.80 8.50 -17.60
CA GLY A 64 -6.39 8.33 -16.20
C GLY A 64 -5.87 9.59 -15.51
N VAL A 65 -5.22 9.39 -14.37
CA VAL A 65 -4.66 10.45 -13.54
C VAL A 65 -3.27 10.03 -13.06
N ASN A 66 -2.28 10.90 -13.29
CA ASN A 66 -0.96 10.78 -12.69
C ASN A 66 -1.02 11.37 -11.27
N ALA A 67 -0.66 10.57 -10.28
CA ALA A 67 -0.69 11.01 -8.89
C ALA A 67 0.63 10.71 -8.19
N GLU A 68 0.88 11.49 -7.14
CA GLU A 68 2.08 11.38 -6.31
C GLU A 68 1.61 11.24 -4.86
N GLY A 69 2.29 10.40 -4.08
CA GLY A 69 1.91 10.13 -2.70
C GLY A 69 2.65 8.93 -2.13
N GLU A 70 2.18 8.38 -1.04
CA GLU A 70 2.75 7.20 -0.41
C GLU A 70 2.19 5.90 -1.00
N LEU A 71 2.89 4.77 -0.82
CA LEU A 71 2.33 3.46 -1.19
C LEU A 71 1.01 3.16 -0.45
N ARG A 72 0.87 3.67 0.78
CA ARG A 72 -0.38 3.61 1.55
C ARG A 72 -1.50 4.38 0.87
N ASP A 73 -1.19 5.49 0.20
CA ASP A 73 -2.18 6.27 -0.54
C ASP A 73 -2.67 5.50 -1.75
N ALA A 74 -1.78 4.85 -2.50
CA ALA A 74 -2.16 3.97 -3.61
C ALA A 74 -3.12 2.85 -3.15
N GLN A 75 -2.84 2.21 -2.01
CA GLN A 75 -3.72 1.20 -1.41
C GLN A 75 -5.08 1.79 -1.01
N ARG A 76 -5.08 3.00 -0.41
CA ARG A 76 -6.30 3.73 -0.06
C ARG A 76 -7.14 4.03 -1.30
N VAL A 77 -6.52 4.44 -2.40
CA VAL A 77 -7.22 4.64 -3.68
C VAL A 77 -7.90 3.34 -4.13
N VAL A 78 -7.18 2.21 -4.13
CA VAL A 78 -7.76 0.90 -4.52
C VAL A 78 -8.99 0.53 -3.67
N LEU A 79 -8.97 0.87 -2.39
CA LEU A 79 -10.06 0.52 -1.46
C LEU A 79 -11.27 1.46 -1.52
N TRP A 80 -11.06 2.75 -1.81
CA TRP A 80 -12.07 3.79 -1.59
C TRP A 80 -12.50 4.54 -2.84
N SER A 81 -11.71 4.47 -3.92
CA SER A 81 -12.06 5.10 -5.18
C SER A 81 -13.28 4.43 -5.80
N ARG A 82 -14.23 5.23 -6.29
CA ARG A 82 -15.39 4.74 -7.05
C ARG A 82 -15.19 4.85 -8.56
N LEU A 83 -14.21 5.65 -9.01
CA LEU A 83 -13.99 5.96 -10.42
C LEU A 83 -12.80 5.22 -11.02
N ALA A 84 -11.76 4.94 -10.23
CA ALA A 84 -10.58 4.20 -10.65
C ALA A 84 -10.91 2.75 -11.03
N SER A 85 -10.39 2.32 -12.18
CA SER A 85 -10.41 0.91 -12.58
C SER A 85 -9.18 0.16 -12.07
N ARG A 86 -8.00 0.78 -12.15
CA ARG A 86 -6.71 0.19 -11.72
C ARG A 86 -5.79 1.27 -11.18
N VAL A 87 -4.94 0.89 -10.22
CA VAL A 87 -3.82 1.71 -9.74
C VAL A 87 -2.53 0.99 -10.12
N LEU A 88 -1.70 1.65 -10.90
CA LEU A 88 -0.42 1.13 -11.41
C LEU A 88 0.72 1.92 -10.77
N TRP A 89 1.71 1.19 -10.27
CA TRP A 89 2.95 1.77 -9.75
C TRP A 89 4.08 1.47 -10.75
N PRO A 90 4.56 2.48 -11.51
CA PRO A 90 5.71 2.32 -12.39
C PRO A 90 6.96 1.99 -11.55
N LEU A 91 7.59 0.85 -11.83
CA LEU A 91 8.73 0.37 -11.05
C LEU A 91 10.07 0.81 -11.63
N ALA A 92 10.15 0.97 -12.95
CA ALA A 92 11.34 1.42 -13.66
C ALA A 92 10.97 2.16 -14.95
N GLU A 93 11.78 3.14 -15.31
CA GLU A 93 11.76 3.85 -16.59
C GLU A 93 13.20 3.86 -17.13
N PHE A 94 13.41 3.43 -18.37
CA PHE A 94 14.73 3.39 -19.01
C PHE A 94 14.62 3.51 -20.53
N ASP A 95 15.69 3.99 -21.16
CA ASP A 95 15.77 4.08 -22.62
C ASP A 95 15.83 2.69 -23.25
N CYS A 96 14.99 2.46 -24.25
CA CYS A 96 14.83 1.17 -24.91
C CYS A 96 14.88 1.33 -26.45
N PRO A 97 16.07 1.59 -27.02
CA PRO A 97 16.22 1.76 -28.48
C PRO A 97 16.06 0.44 -29.26
N ASP A 98 16.35 -0.70 -28.63
CA ASP A 98 16.29 -2.02 -29.26
C ASP A 98 15.91 -3.12 -28.26
N GLU A 99 15.73 -4.34 -28.77
CA GLU A 99 15.36 -5.53 -28.00
C GLU A 99 16.42 -5.95 -26.97
N VAL A 100 17.70 -5.66 -27.23
CA VAL A 100 18.79 -5.99 -26.31
C VAL A 100 18.74 -5.05 -25.11
N ALA A 101 18.55 -3.75 -25.34
CA ALA A 101 18.35 -2.76 -24.29
C ALA A 101 17.12 -3.07 -23.44
N LEU A 102 16.02 -3.53 -24.06
CA LEU A 102 14.85 -3.99 -23.32
C LEU A 102 15.21 -5.13 -22.36
N TYR A 103 15.86 -6.17 -22.88
CA TYR A 103 16.19 -7.34 -22.08
C TYR A 103 17.14 -6.99 -20.94
N GLN A 104 18.20 -6.22 -21.22
CA GLN A 104 19.18 -5.82 -20.20
C GLN A 104 18.56 -4.92 -19.13
N GLY A 105 17.70 -3.97 -19.51
CA GLY A 105 17.02 -3.08 -18.58
C GLY A 105 16.09 -3.82 -17.62
N VAL A 106 15.29 -4.75 -18.14
CA VAL A 106 14.38 -5.59 -17.34
C VAL A 106 15.17 -6.58 -16.47
N LEU A 107 16.27 -7.14 -16.98
CA LEU A 107 17.11 -8.09 -16.24
C LEU A 107 17.85 -7.42 -15.07
N ALA A 108 18.27 -6.17 -15.21
CA ALA A 108 18.96 -5.42 -14.17
C ALA A 108 18.05 -4.98 -13.01
N MET A 109 16.73 -5.13 -13.16
CA MET A 109 15.76 -4.74 -12.15
C MET A 109 15.77 -5.71 -10.95
N PRO A 110 15.74 -5.21 -9.70
CA PRO A 110 15.79 -6.06 -8.50
C PRO A 110 14.44 -6.72 -8.19
N TRP A 111 14.06 -7.74 -8.97
CA TRP A 111 12.78 -8.43 -8.87
C TRP A 111 12.50 -9.04 -7.50
N GLU A 112 13.53 -9.42 -6.75
CA GLU A 112 13.45 -9.94 -5.39
C GLU A 112 12.84 -8.95 -4.38
N GLN A 113 12.80 -7.65 -4.71
CA GLN A 113 12.13 -6.63 -3.89
C GLN A 113 10.62 -6.58 -4.13
N HIS A 114 10.14 -7.20 -5.22
CA HIS A 114 8.75 -7.12 -5.68
C HIS A 114 8.05 -8.48 -5.74
N LEU A 115 8.78 -9.57 -5.93
CA LEU A 115 8.25 -10.92 -6.05
C LEU A 115 8.82 -11.81 -4.94
N ASP A 116 7.93 -12.38 -4.14
CA ASP A 116 8.30 -13.45 -3.23
C ASP A 116 8.61 -14.73 -4.02
N ALA A 117 9.61 -15.48 -3.58
CA ALA A 117 9.86 -16.80 -4.14
C ALA A 117 8.64 -17.69 -3.90
N VAL A 118 8.01 -18.16 -4.98
CA VAL A 118 7.04 -19.26 -4.90
C VAL A 118 7.82 -20.50 -4.45
N ALA A 119 7.76 -20.80 -3.16
CA ALA A 119 8.12 -22.12 -2.68
C ALA A 119 7.15 -23.11 -3.33
N GLY A 120 7.68 -24.08 -4.08
CA GLY A 120 6.89 -25.10 -4.75
C GLY A 120 5.94 -25.75 -3.75
N ARG A 121 4.65 -25.44 -3.86
CA ARG A 121 3.61 -26.33 -3.38
C ARG A 121 3.70 -27.55 -4.27
N ASP A 122 4.35 -28.58 -3.77
CA ASP A 122 4.07 -29.96 -4.06
C ASP A 122 2.56 -30.17 -3.92
N ASN A 123 1.82 -29.89 -5.00
CA ASN A 123 0.42 -30.27 -5.12
C ASN A 123 0.39 -31.80 -5.15
N GLY A 124 0.37 -32.40 -3.96
CA GLY A 124 0.03 -33.78 -3.73
C GLY A 124 -1.40 -34.02 -4.19
N VAL A 125 -1.53 -34.34 -5.47
CA VAL A 125 -2.65 -35.11 -6.03
C VAL A 125 -2.13 -36.51 -6.28
#